data_AF-A0A6I3N3Y2-F1
#
_entry.id   AF-A0A6I3N3Y2-F1
#
_cell.length_a   1.000
_cell.length_b   1.000
_cell.length_c   1.000
_cell.angle_alpha   90.00
_cell.angle_beta   90.00
_cell.angle_gamma   90.00
#
_symmetry.space_group_name_H-M   'P 1'
#
loop_
_entity.id
_entity.type
_entity.pdbx_description
1 polymer ?
#
loop_
_entity_poly.entity_id
_entity_poly.type
_entity_poly.pdbx_seq_one_letter_code
_entity_poly.pdbx_strand_id
1 'polypeptide(L)'
;MVTGKPEIRLGRPQAIRLNKWTIRKFKPTGVATDNLLIPYKKGDKWGYCNTIQKVIIPCVYEEACLFWCGNATIKANQKWGLIDYTGKEIYPCRYDSIERLNDGKIILKQNNKYGLATKTGKRLTSCKYDYIGNFTDGYAEVELNGKWGAINNFGEEILVCAHENIKYLGNGLFSIKANRKWGVVDYTGCELITCRYNDIEKFEKNLLKVKIDKDWSLIELVCKDKRTCRYFEIESLANNIARVKRNGKWGYLDASGKETVTCSFQFIDQFINQMARCQKDGYWGYTDIDGNEIIPYKYDTIGQFYDGLAIVQTDFHWGAVNTKGDVVIACKFDYIGHFSDNIAEISINGKVGCINRKGKIIVPCRYEAVKSICEGLIGVYSEGFWGIFDTHEQEIVSCMYDAVRKFTSFMACFKLNGQWGIIDFNGTEIAPCIYDAIEPLINGLARVKRDGKFGLIDITGREITPCNYQFIGQFSEGMAWVEADGLAGFINKKGRLTISCKYKWVSDFKNGLALVRTQDDTKGYINTNGLEYWSH
;
A
#
# COMPACT_ATOMS: atom_id res chain seq x y z
N MET A 1 50.25 6.12 -33.79
CA MET A 1 49.25 7.15 -33.39
C MET A 1 47.91 6.46 -33.19
N VAL A 2 47.57 6.13 -31.94
CA VAL A 2 46.26 5.55 -31.60
C VAL A 2 45.54 6.60 -30.77
N THR A 3 44.50 7.18 -31.36
CA THR A 3 43.63 8.17 -30.76
C THR A 3 42.72 7.50 -29.72
N GLY A 4 43.10 7.56 -28.45
CA GLY A 4 42.24 7.16 -27.33
C GLY A 4 41.18 8.24 -27.06
N LYS A 5 39.90 7.88 -27.21
CA LYS A 5 38.76 8.71 -26.79
C LYS A 5 38.76 8.91 -25.26
N PRO A 6 38.33 10.06 -24.72
CA PRO A 6 38.21 10.25 -23.28
C PRO A 6 37.04 9.44 -22.71
N GLU A 7 37.29 8.66 -21.65
CA GLU A 7 36.25 7.95 -20.90
C GLU A 7 35.62 8.87 -19.84
N ILE A 8 34.31 9.09 -19.92
CA ILE A 8 33.51 9.60 -18.80
C ILE A 8 33.28 8.42 -17.85
N ARG A 9 34.11 8.28 -16.80
CA ARG A 9 33.84 7.34 -15.71
C ARG A 9 33.08 8.04 -14.60
N LEU A 10 31.79 7.70 -14.45
CA LEU A 10 31.06 7.97 -13.20
C LEU A 10 31.75 7.18 -12.08
N GLY A 11 32.37 7.88 -11.13
CA GLY A 11 32.97 7.26 -9.96
C GLY A 11 31.94 6.43 -9.20
N ARG A 12 32.30 5.19 -8.85
CA ARG A 12 31.48 4.37 -7.95
C ARG A 12 31.37 5.09 -6.59
N PRO A 13 30.19 5.21 -5.99
CA PRO A 13 30.09 5.50 -4.56
C PRO A 13 30.62 4.29 -3.80
N GLN A 14 31.74 4.42 -3.08
CA GLN A 14 32.06 3.45 -2.05
C GLN A 14 31.25 3.76 -0.80
N ALA A 15 30.18 2.99 -0.66
CA ALA A 15 29.47 2.56 0.56
C ALA A 15 29.49 3.49 1.79
N ILE A 16 28.43 4.29 1.91
CA ILE A 16 27.70 4.41 3.19
C ILE A 16 26.38 3.69 2.95
N ARG A 17 26.05 2.70 3.80
CA ARG A 17 24.77 1.97 3.74
C ARG A 17 23.62 2.97 3.87
N LEU A 18 22.96 3.28 2.76
CA LEU A 18 21.65 3.92 2.72
C LEU A 18 20.79 3.18 1.70
N ASN A 19 19.57 2.88 2.12
CA ASN A 19 18.61 2.02 1.46
C ASN A 19 18.31 2.41 0.01
N LYS A 20 17.99 1.40 -0.80
CA LYS A 20 17.56 1.48 -2.21
C LYS A 20 16.58 2.64 -2.43
N TRP A 21 17.02 3.65 -3.17
CA TRP A 21 16.14 4.53 -3.93
C TRP A 21 16.46 4.38 -5.41
N THR A 22 15.45 3.99 -6.17
CA THR A 22 15.43 3.86 -7.62
C THR A 22 15.76 5.22 -8.24
N ILE A 23 16.76 5.26 -9.12
CA ILE A 23 17.10 6.47 -9.89
C ILE A 23 15.90 6.79 -10.82
N ARG A 24 15.04 7.72 -10.40
CA ARG A 24 14.15 8.42 -11.33
C ARG A 24 15.01 9.37 -12.17
N LYS A 25 14.85 9.29 -13.50
CA LYS A 25 15.45 10.20 -14.49
C LYS A 25 15.33 11.64 -13.99
N PHE A 26 16.46 12.29 -13.73
CA PHE A 26 16.54 13.69 -13.38
C PHE A 26 16.18 14.51 -14.64
N LYS A 27 15.06 15.24 -14.62
CA LYS A 27 14.80 16.37 -15.53
C LYS A 27 15.27 17.63 -14.80
N PRO A 28 16.20 18.45 -15.34
CA PRO A 28 16.56 19.69 -14.70
C PRO A 28 15.39 20.67 -14.82
N THR A 29 14.78 21.02 -13.68
CA THR A 29 13.93 22.19 -13.58
C THR A 29 14.81 23.44 -13.46
N GLY A 30 14.92 24.20 -14.55
CA GLY A 30 14.96 25.67 -14.51
C GLY A 30 16.08 26.39 -13.74
N VAL A 31 17.30 25.86 -13.66
CA VAL A 31 18.49 26.64 -13.25
C VAL A 31 19.51 26.60 -14.38
N ALA A 32 20.04 27.76 -14.77
CA ALA A 32 20.96 27.95 -15.89
C ALA A 32 22.05 26.86 -15.94
N THR A 33 22.05 26.07 -17.01
CA THR A 33 22.92 24.91 -17.23
C THR A 33 24.38 25.23 -17.54
N ASP A 34 24.76 26.52 -17.50
CA ASP A 34 26.05 27.00 -18.00
C ASP A 34 27.16 27.04 -16.94
N ASN A 35 26.82 26.82 -15.65
CA ASN A 35 27.76 26.87 -14.52
C ASN A 35 27.89 25.55 -13.74
N LEU A 36 27.43 24.42 -14.28
CA LEU A 36 27.57 23.13 -13.61
C LEU A 36 29.02 22.64 -13.69
N LEU A 37 29.71 22.59 -12.55
CA LEU A 37 31.04 21.99 -12.44
C LEU A 37 30.94 20.49 -12.20
N ILE A 38 31.57 19.72 -13.10
CA ILE A 38 31.55 18.26 -13.11
C ILE A 38 32.97 17.76 -12.81
N PRO A 39 33.15 16.79 -11.90
CA PRO A 39 34.44 16.14 -11.67
C PRO A 39 35.03 15.62 -12.99
N TYR A 40 36.25 16.05 -13.27
CA TYR A 40 36.98 15.74 -14.49
C TYR A 40 38.33 15.12 -14.15
N LYS A 41 38.68 13.98 -14.75
CA LYS A 41 39.92 13.28 -14.48
C LYS A 41 40.89 13.44 -15.65
N LYS A 42 42.11 13.92 -15.40
CA LYS A 42 43.22 13.98 -16.36
C LYS A 42 44.42 13.22 -15.81
N GLY A 43 44.78 12.09 -16.44
CA GLY A 43 45.72 11.14 -15.86
C GLY A 43 45.14 10.52 -14.57
N ASP A 44 45.92 10.55 -13.49
CA ASP A 44 45.50 10.06 -12.17
C ASP A 44 44.95 11.12 -11.22
N LYS A 45 44.88 12.37 -11.66
CA LYS A 45 44.40 13.49 -10.85
C LYS A 45 43.03 13.98 -11.30
N TRP A 46 42.24 14.42 -10.32
CA TRP A 46 40.92 15.00 -10.49
C TRP A 46 40.95 16.52 -10.40
N GLY A 47 40.11 17.16 -11.20
CA GLY A 47 39.76 18.58 -11.17
C GLY A 47 38.28 18.73 -11.54
N TYR A 48 37.89 19.90 -12.05
CA TYR A 48 36.51 20.14 -12.48
C TYR A 48 36.47 20.87 -13.81
N CYS A 49 35.55 20.45 -14.68
CA CYS A 49 35.24 21.14 -15.94
C CYS A 49 33.79 21.59 -15.97
N ASN A 50 33.48 22.54 -16.84
CA ASN A 50 32.09 22.92 -17.13
C ASN A 50 31.46 21.98 -18.18
N THR A 51 30.21 22.22 -18.55
CA THR A 51 29.42 21.39 -19.48
C THR A 51 29.98 21.34 -20.90
N ILE A 52 30.83 22.30 -21.31
CA ILE A 52 31.56 22.30 -22.59
C ILE A 52 32.97 21.68 -22.48
N GLN A 53 33.25 20.95 -21.39
CA GLN A 53 34.53 20.28 -21.10
C GLN A 53 35.74 21.22 -20.95
N LYS A 54 35.52 22.53 -20.75
CA LYS A 54 36.59 23.45 -20.38
C LYS A 54 36.95 23.20 -18.91
N VAL A 55 38.20 22.85 -18.64
CA VAL A 55 38.71 22.70 -17.27
C VAL A 55 38.68 24.05 -16.57
N ILE A 56 37.99 24.14 -15.44
CA ILE A 56 37.85 25.34 -14.61
C ILE A 56 38.74 25.22 -13.37
N ILE A 57 38.75 24.05 -12.73
CA ILE A 57 39.59 23.76 -11.57
C ILE A 57 40.63 22.72 -12.02
N PRO A 58 41.94 23.01 -11.93
CA PRO A 58 43.01 22.13 -12.39
C PRO A 58 42.94 20.71 -11.82
N CYS A 59 43.39 19.73 -12.61
CA CYS A 59 43.44 18.34 -12.17
C CYS A 59 44.66 18.09 -11.26
N VAL A 60 44.50 18.37 -9.97
CA VAL A 60 45.57 18.24 -8.96
C VAL A 60 45.19 17.35 -7.77
N TYR A 61 43.91 16.98 -7.64
CA TYR A 61 43.39 16.24 -6.48
C TYR A 61 43.48 14.73 -6.68
N GLU A 62 43.67 13.98 -5.59
CA GLU A 62 43.59 12.52 -5.57
C GLU A 62 42.15 12.03 -5.70
N GLU A 63 41.19 12.74 -5.12
CA GLU A 63 39.76 12.48 -5.23
C GLU A 63 38.97 13.81 -5.28
N ALA A 64 37.84 13.80 -5.99
CA ALA A 64 36.96 14.96 -6.13
C ALA A 64 35.49 14.52 -6.15
N CYS A 65 34.68 15.03 -5.22
CA CYS A 65 33.26 14.74 -5.16
C CYS A 65 32.43 15.76 -5.96
N LEU A 66 31.17 15.43 -6.25
CA LEU A 66 30.26 16.37 -6.91
C LEU A 66 30.05 17.65 -6.08
N PHE A 67 29.95 18.78 -6.78
CA PHE A 67 29.45 20.02 -6.20
C PHE A 67 28.02 19.82 -5.73
N TRP A 68 27.75 20.22 -4.49
CA TRP A 68 26.42 20.22 -3.90
C TRP A 68 26.26 21.49 -3.07
N CYS A 69 25.19 22.25 -3.35
CA CYS A 69 24.86 23.48 -2.62
C CYS A 69 26.01 24.51 -2.50
N GLY A 70 26.85 24.61 -3.54
CA GLY A 70 27.92 25.61 -3.67
C GLY A 70 29.34 25.12 -3.38
N ASN A 71 29.52 23.88 -2.88
CA ASN A 71 30.83 23.37 -2.47
C ASN A 71 31.09 21.93 -2.90
N ALA A 72 32.36 21.56 -3.01
CA ALA A 72 32.80 20.20 -3.27
C ALA A 72 33.90 19.78 -2.30
N THR A 73 33.84 18.53 -1.83
CA THR A 73 34.91 17.90 -1.05
C THR A 73 35.97 17.35 -2.00
N ILE A 74 37.23 17.66 -1.69
CA ILE A 74 38.39 17.22 -2.47
C ILE A 74 39.41 16.57 -1.54
N LYS A 75 40.27 15.72 -2.09
CA LYS A 75 41.31 15.03 -1.34
C LYS A 75 42.67 15.28 -1.98
N ALA A 76 43.65 15.67 -1.17
CA ALA A 76 45.05 15.77 -1.56
C ALA A 76 45.92 15.39 -0.36
N ASN A 77 47.06 14.72 -0.63
CA ASN A 77 47.97 14.25 0.41
C ASN A 77 47.25 13.39 1.47
N GLN A 78 46.32 12.53 1.01
CA GLN A 78 45.49 11.67 1.86
C GLN A 78 44.56 12.40 2.84
N LYS A 79 44.43 13.73 2.75
CA LYS A 79 43.56 14.55 3.60
C LYS A 79 42.46 15.22 2.79
N TRP A 80 41.32 15.42 3.42
CA TRP A 80 40.15 16.06 2.83
C TRP A 80 40.15 17.58 3.06
N GLY A 81 39.66 18.29 2.05
CA GLY A 81 39.39 19.72 2.04
C GLY A 81 38.05 20.02 1.36
N LEU A 82 37.64 21.28 1.40
CA LEU A 82 36.41 21.79 0.80
C LEU A 82 36.72 23.03 -0.02
N ILE A 83 36.24 23.06 -1.27
CA ILE A 83 36.41 24.18 -2.18
C ILE A 83 35.06 24.78 -2.58
N ASP A 84 35.08 26.04 -3.01
CA ASP A 84 33.97 26.69 -3.70
C ASP A 84 34.05 26.50 -5.23
N TYR A 85 33.11 27.09 -5.98
CA TYR A 85 33.02 27.00 -7.44
C TYR A 85 34.19 27.65 -8.19
N THR A 86 34.99 28.49 -7.51
CA THR A 86 36.19 29.08 -8.10
C THR A 86 37.43 28.20 -7.91
N GLY A 87 37.31 27.15 -7.08
CA GLY A 87 38.44 26.35 -6.64
C GLY A 87 39.15 26.91 -5.40
N LYS A 88 38.63 27.99 -4.80
CA LYS A 88 39.17 28.52 -3.55
C LYS A 88 38.88 27.56 -2.41
N GLU A 89 39.92 27.24 -1.65
CA GLU A 89 39.82 26.42 -0.44
C GLU A 89 39.06 27.18 0.65
N ILE A 90 37.91 26.65 1.05
CA ILE A 90 37.21 27.03 2.27
C ILE A 90 37.83 26.29 3.45
N TYR A 91 38.09 24.99 3.25
CA TYR A 91 38.82 24.15 4.18
C TYR A 91 39.99 23.50 3.45
N PRO A 92 41.24 23.74 3.87
CA PRO A 92 42.40 23.13 3.22
C PRO A 92 42.41 21.61 3.45
N CYS A 93 43.11 20.87 2.58
CA CYS A 93 43.34 19.42 2.67
C CYS A 93 44.17 19.05 3.90
N ARG A 94 43.56 19.07 5.09
CA ARG A 94 44.20 18.69 6.36
C ARG A 94 43.31 17.87 7.29
N TYR A 95 42.10 17.54 6.86
CA TYR A 95 41.11 16.81 7.66
C TYR A 95 41.13 15.33 7.32
N ASP A 96 40.93 14.49 8.32
CA ASP A 96 40.79 13.03 8.17
C ASP A 96 39.49 12.68 7.44
N SER A 97 38.43 13.46 7.67
CA SER A 97 37.18 13.41 6.93
C SER A 97 36.43 14.75 7.02
N ILE A 98 35.58 15.00 6.02
CA ILE A 98 34.65 16.14 5.99
C ILE A 98 33.27 15.58 5.64
N GLU A 99 32.32 15.72 6.55
CA GLU A 99 30.94 15.27 6.37
C GLU A 99 30.00 16.48 6.28
N ARG A 100 29.10 16.47 5.30
CA ARG A 100 28.17 17.58 5.01
C ARG A 100 26.79 17.25 5.56
N LEU A 101 26.18 18.18 6.30
CA LEU A 101 24.85 18.05 6.88
C LEU A 101 23.78 18.86 6.12
N ASN A 102 22.51 18.53 6.34
CA ASN A 102 21.33 19.11 5.67
C ASN A 102 20.94 20.49 6.24
N ASP A 103 21.79 21.49 6.07
CA ASP A 103 21.57 22.91 6.44
C ASP A 103 22.82 23.79 6.21
N GLY A 104 23.87 23.23 5.60
CA GLY A 104 25.14 23.93 5.43
C GLY A 104 26.08 23.80 6.63
N LYS A 105 25.78 22.98 7.64
CA LYS A 105 26.77 22.54 8.62
C LYS A 105 27.68 21.46 8.06
N ILE A 106 28.88 21.39 8.62
CA ILE A 106 29.93 20.45 8.26
C ILE A 106 30.56 19.91 9.53
N ILE A 107 30.68 18.58 9.60
CA ILE A 107 31.48 17.91 10.61
C ILE A 107 32.89 17.73 10.06
N LEU A 108 33.87 18.25 10.80
CA LEU A 108 35.29 18.18 10.46
C LEU A 108 35.97 17.20 11.40
N LYS A 109 36.65 16.18 10.84
CA LYS A 109 37.49 15.28 11.63
C LYS A 109 38.96 15.63 11.43
N GLN A 110 39.68 15.87 12.53
CA GLN A 110 41.12 16.14 12.50
C GLN A 110 41.78 15.50 13.71
N ASN A 111 42.87 14.76 13.49
CA ASN A 111 43.59 14.02 14.54
C ASN A 111 42.66 13.11 15.34
N ASN A 112 41.76 12.41 14.64
CA ASN A 112 40.70 11.56 15.22
C ASN A 112 39.66 12.27 16.12
N LYS A 113 39.65 13.61 16.19
CA LYS A 113 38.64 14.37 16.91
C LYS A 113 37.70 15.11 15.94
N TYR A 114 36.45 15.25 16.34
CA TYR A 114 35.37 15.87 15.58
C TYR A 114 35.11 17.29 16.06
N GLY A 115 34.86 18.18 15.11
CA GLY A 115 34.43 19.56 15.32
C GLY A 115 33.32 19.93 14.34
N LEU A 116 32.65 21.04 14.62
CA LEU A 116 31.51 21.53 13.83
C LEU A 116 31.87 22.86 13.18
N ALA A 117 31.49 23.01 11.92
CA ALA A 117 31.71 24.23 11.17
C ALA A 117 30.59 24.45 10.14
N THR A 118 30.70 25.50 9.35
CA THR A 118 29.74 25.86 8.30
C THR A 118 30.38 25.74 6.93
N LYS A 119 29.59 25.50 5.89
CA LYS A 119 30.07 25.42 4.50
C LYS A 119 30.72 26.72 3.98
N THR A 120 30.55 27.83 4.69
CA THR A 120 31.13 29.14 4.35
C THR A 120 32.47 29.41 5.06
N GLY A 121 32.95 28.50 5.91
CA GLY A 121 34.25 28.63 6.57
C GLY A 121 34.20 28.99 8.05
N LYS A 122 33.05 29.39 8.60
CA LYS A 122 32.92 29.69 10.05
C LYS A 122 33.03 28.41 10.86
N ARG A 123 34.00 28.35 11.79
CA ARG A 123 34.12 27.29 12.80
C ARG A 123 33.13 27.54 13.93
N LEU A 124 32.35 26.53 14.29
CA LEU A 124 31.36 26.58 15.37
C LEU A 124 31.93 25.97 16.66
N THR A 125 32.64 24.84 16.54
CA THR A 125 33.42 24.26 17.64
C THR A 125 34.69 23.59 17.10
N SER A 126 35.76 23.58 17.87
CA SER A 126 37.04 22.97 17.47
C SER A 126 36.93 21.44 17.39
N CYS A 127 37.88 20.79 16.72
CA CYS A 127 37.99 19.33 16.69
C CYS A 127 38.45 18.81 18.06
N LYS A 128 37.52 18.69 19.01
CA LYS A 128 37.80 18.24 20.40
C LYS A 128 37.03 16.98 20.80
N TYR A 129 35.88 16.72 20.17
CA TYR A 129 35.00 15.60 20.54
C TYR A 129 35.49 14.28 19.96
N ASP A 130 35.27 13.18 20.67
CA ASP A 130 35.49 11.83 20.17
C ASP A 130 34.41 11.42 19.17
N TYR A 131 33.22 12.01 19.28
CA TYR A 131 32.10 11.78 18.39
C TYR A 131 31.14 12.98 18.38
N ILE A 132 30.54 13.27 17.23
CA ILE A 132 29.38 14.16 17.09
C ILE A 132 28.31 13.38 16.32
N GLY A 133 27.15 13.21 16.93
CA GLY A 133 26.00 12.53 16.35
C GLY A 133 25.22 13.40 15.36
N ASN A 134 24.12 12.83 14.86
CA ASN A 134 23.22 13.55 13.97
C ASN A 134 22.45 14.64 14.72
N PHE A 135 22.20 15.75 14.02
CA PHE A 135 21.37 16.81 14.54
C PHE A 135 19.87 16.47 14.42
N THR A 136 19.15 16.53 15.53
CA THR A 136 17.69 16.39 15.62
C THR A 136 17.15 17.55 16.43
N ASP A 137 16.12 18.26 15.94
CA ASP A 137 15.55 19.47 16.57
C ASP A 137 16.59 20.54 16.98
N GLY A 138 17.71 20.57 16.25
CA GLY A 138 18.79 21.52 16.48
C GLY A 138 19.83 21.14 17.55
N TYR A 139 19.80 19.90 18.03
CA TYR A 139 20.75 19.36 19.00
C TYR A 139 21.45 18.11 18.47
N ALA A 140 22.70 17.89 18.90
CA ALA A 140 23.45 16.69 18.61
C ALA A 140 24.12 16.14 19.88
N GLU A 141 24.10 14.82 20.02
CA GLU A 141 24.82 14.10 21.06
C GLU A 141 26.32 14.13 20.75
N VAL A 142 27.14 14.35 21.76
CA VAL A 142 28.60 14.40 21.64
C VAL A 142 29.27 13.54 22.68
N GLU A 143 30.40 12.97 22.32
CA GLU A 143 31.25 12.21 23.24
C GLU A 143 32.58 12.92 23.44
N LEU A 144 33.03 13.02 24.69
CA LEU A 144 34.35 13.51 25.06
C LEU A 144 34.92 12.66 26.18
N ASN A 145 36.06 12.02 25.95
CA ASN A 145 36.78 11.18 26.91
C ASN A 145 35.91 10.05 27.51
N GLY A 146 35.08 9.41 26.69
CA GLY A 146 34.19 8.32 27.11
C GLY A 146 32.95 8.76 27.89
N LYS A 147 32.65 10.07 27.91
CA LYS A 147 31.46 10.65 28.54
C LYS A 147 30.60 11.36 27.50
N TRP A 148 29.30 11.24 27.68
CA TRP A 148 28.30 11.79 26.76
C TRP A 148 27.76 13.12 27.26
N GLY A 149 27.54 14.04 26.33
CA GLY A 149 26.93 15.36 26.49
C GLY A 149 26.23 15.78 25.20
N ALA A 150 25.78 17.02 25.08
CA ALA A 150 25.07 17.50 23.90
C ALA A 150 25.49 18.92 23.52
N ILE A 151 25.46 19.22 22.21
CA ILE A 151 25.66 20.55 21.65
C ILE A 151 24.43 21.02 20.87
N ASN A 152 24.26 22.32 20.75
CA ASN A 152 23.25 22.92 19.87
C ASN A 152 23.80 23.19 18.45
N ASN A 153 22.94 23.73 17.58
CA ASN A 153 23.26 24.11 16.20
C ASN A 153 24.43 25.09 16.04
N PHE A 154 24.80 25.82 17.09
CA PHE A 154 25.90 26.77 17.11
C PHE A 154 27.21 26.15 17.62
N GLY A 155 27.19 24.85 17.95
CA GLY A 155 28.33 24.14 18.52
C GLY A 155 28.56 24.42 20.00
N GLU A 156 27.61 25.10 20.65
CA GLU A 156 27.65 25.40 22.08
C GLU A 156 27.21 24.18 22.87
N GLU A 157 27.94 23.89 23.95
CA GLU A 157 27.64 22.79 24.85
C GLU A 157 26.41 23.13 25.69
N ILE A 158 25.34 22.36 25.52
CA ILE A 158 24.08 22.50 26.27
C ILE A 158 23.97 21.46 27.39
N LEU A 159 24.69 20.36 27.27
CA LEU A 159 24.81 19.33 28.29
C LEU A 159 26.27 18.91 28.37
N VAL A 160 26.86 19.06 29.55
CA VAL A 160 28.26 18.75 29.78
C VAL A 160 28.55 17.26 29.54
N CYS A 161 29.73 16.94 29.01
CA CYS A 161 30.17 15.56 28.80
C CYS A 161 30.54 14.90 30.14
N ALA A 162 29.54 14.54 30.95
CA ALA A 162 29.72 13.92 32.26
C ALA A 162 28.95 12.60 32.42
N HIS A 163 28.08 12.26 31.46
CA HIS A 163 27.13 11.15 31.59
C HIS A 163 27.68 9.84 31.03
N GLU A 164 27.23 8.70 31.57
CA GLU A 164 27.57 7.38 31.02
C GLU A 164 26.98 7.19 29.62
N ASN A 165 25.81 7.78 29.37
CA ASN A 165 25.09 7.75 28.10
C ASN A 165 24.00 8.84 28.11
N ILE A 166 23.57 9.29 26.94
CA ILE A 166 22.40 10.16 26.77
C ILE A 166 21.53 9.67 25.60
N LYS A 167 20.26 10.05 25.56
CA LYS A 167 19.40 9.91 24.37
C LYS A 167 18.53 11.15 24.23
N TYR A 168 18.43 11.70 23.03
CA TYR A 168 17.48 12.78 22.76
C TYR A 168 16.02 12.28 22.75
N LEU A 169 15.16 12.93 23.53
CA LEU A 169 13.72 12.59 23.65
C LEU A 169 12.82 13.59 22.90
N GLY A 170 13.36 14.57 22.16
CA GLY A 170 12.57 15.61 21.49
C GLY A 170 12.14 16.75 22.43
N ASN A 171 11.72 17.89 21.85
CA ASN A 171 11.29 19.09 22.58
C ASN A 171 12.32 19.61 23.60
N GLY A 172 13.61 19.42 23.32
CA GLY A 172 14.69 19.85 24.21
C GLY A 172 14.88 18.97 25.45
N LEU A 173 14.36 17.73 25.46
CA LEU A 173 14.53 16.80 26.57
C LEU A 173 15.60 15.74 26.24
N PHE A 174 16.38 15.36 27.24
CA PHE A 174 17.39 14.31 27.13
C PHE A 174 17.23 13.31 28.27
N SER A 175 17.19 12.01 27.95
CA SER A 175 17.42 11.00 28.97
C SER A 175 18.91 10.90 29.22
N ILE A 176 19.34 10.91 30.49
CA ILE A 176 20.74 10.79 30.89
C ILE A 176 20.93 9.52 31.71
N LYS A 177 22.12 8.94 31.64
CA LYS A 177 22.49 7.75 32.41
C LYS A 177 23.60 8.06 33.42
N ALA A 178 23.33 7.71 34.67
CA ALA A 178 24.30 7.77 35.77
C ALA A 178 24.07 6.58 36.72
N ASN A 179 25.14 5.98 37.23
CA ASN A 179 25.09 4.82 38.12
C ASN A 179 24.26 3.67 37.53
N ARG A 180 24.40 3.42 36.22
CA ARG A 180 23.63 2.43 35.45
C ARG A 180 22.12 2.64 35.39
N LYS A 181 21.59 3.77 35.88
CA LYS A 181 20.16 4.11 35.85
C LYS A 181 19.92 5.35 34.99
N TRP A 182 18.74 5.38 34.37
CA TRP A 182 18.30 6.48 33.51
C TRP A 182 17.43 7.48 34.28
N GLY A 183 17.63 8.75 33.97
CA GLY A 183 16.86 9.92 34.40
C GLY A 183 16.62 10.85 33.21
N VAL A 184 16.02 12.02 33.44
CA VAL A 184 15.68 12.99 32.39
C VAL A 184 16.07 14.39 32.82
N VAL A 185 16.67 15.13 31.90
CA VAL A 185 16.99 16.55 32.01
C VAL A 185 16.37 17.32 30.84
N ASP A 186 16.20 18.64 31.01
CA ASP A 186 15.90 19.54 29.91
C ASP A 186 17.18 20.02 29.19
N TYR A 187 17.01 20.88 28.18
CA TYR A 187 18.09 21.42 27.34
C TYR A 187 18.99 22.42 28.07
N THR A 188 18.63 22.83 29.29
CA THR A 188 19.48 23.63 30.18
C THR A 188 20.31 22.76 31.13
N GLY A 189 20.06 21.44 31.13
CA GLY A 189 20.66 20.50 32.07
C GLY A 189 19.91 20.43 33.42
N CYS A 190 18.72 21.01 33.53
CA CYS A 190 17.91 20.92 34.74
C CYS A 190 17.35 19.50 34.90
N GLU A 191 17.57 18.87 36.05
CA GLU A 191 17.02 17.54 36.34
C GLU A 191 15.50 17.60 36.50
N LEU A 192 14.79 16.87 35.63
CA LEU A 192 13.35 16.67 35.70
C LEU A 192 13.01 15.34 36.38
N ILE A 193 13.82 14.31 36.12
CA ILE A 193 13.65 12.97 36.66
C ILE A 193 15.02 12.44 37.09
N THR A 194 15.18 12.16 38.38
CA THR A 194 16.39 11.56 38.93
C THR A 194 16.67 10.17 38.33
N CYS A 195 17.94 9.86 38.11
CA CYS A 195 18.40 8.57 37.58
C CYS A 195 18.03 7.39 38.50
N ARG A 196 16.91 6.71 38.20
CA ARG A 196 16.43 5.54 38.98
C ARG A 196 15.83 4.41 38.15
N TYR A 197 15.65 4.62 36.84
CA TYR A 197 14.98 3.66 35.96
C TYR A 197 15.97 2.77 35.20
N ASN A 198 15.56 1.54 34.86
CA ASN A 198 16.36 0.61 34.07
C ASN A 198 16.42 1.02 32.59
N ASP A 199 15.38 1.69 32.08
CA ASP A 199 15.34 2.33 30.76
C ASP A 199 14.27 3.43 30.75
N ILE A 200 14.41 4.37 29.82
CA ILE A 200 13.44 5.45 29.56
C ILE A 200 13.30 5.64 28.05
N GLU A 201 12.05 5.69 27.59
CA GLU A 201 11.69 5.95 26.20
C GLU A 201 10.59 7.00 26.13
N LYS A 202 10.64 7.85 25.09
CA LYS A 202 9.54 8.77 24.80
C LYS A 202 8.31 7.98 24.38
N PHE A 203 7.14 8.34 24.92
CA PHE A 203 5.87 7.83 24.43
C PHE A 203 5.15 8.89 23.59
N GLU A 204 4.40 9.80 24.22
CA GLU A 204 3.72 10.92 23.55
C GLU A 204 3.52 12.12 24.49
N LYS A 205 3.51 13.35 23.95
CA LYS A 205 3.38 14.61 24.71
C LYS A 205 4.35 14.67 25.90
N ASN A 206 3.84 14.54 27.12
CA ASN A 206 4.57 14.55 28.38
C ASN A 206 4.72 13.14 28.98
N LEU A 207 4.32 12.07 28.29
CA LEU A 207 4.40 10.71 28.81
C LEU A 207 5.70 10.02 28.39
N LEU A 208 6.33 9.36 29.36
CA LEU A 208 7.51 8.52 29.17
C LEU A 208 7.18 7.09 29.56
N LYS A 209 7.65 6.14 28.75
CA LYS A 209 7.75 4.74 29.13
C LYS A 209 9.02 4.57 29.95
N VAL A 210 8.88 4.07 31.17
CA VAL A 210 10.01 3.77 32.05
C VAL A 210 10.02 2.32 32.45
N LYS A 211 11.21 1.74 32.50
CA LYS A 211 11.40 0.36 32.93
C LYS A 211 11.84 0.31 34.39
N ILE A 212 11.10 -0.44 35.21
CA ILE A 212 11.45 -0.73 36.60
C ILE A 212 11.67 -2.24 36.68
N ASP A 213 12.90 -2.66 36.93
CA ASP A 213 13.33 -4.06 36.87
C ASP A 213 13.01 -4.71 35.50
N LYS A 214 11.96 -5.54 35.41
CA LYS A 214 11.55 -6.21 34.18
C LYS A 214 10.35 -5.57 33.50
N ASP A 215 9.58 -4.75 34.22
CA ASP A 215 8.28 -4.28 33.77
C ASP A 215 8.34 -2.83 33.27
N TRP A 216 7.49 -2.51 32.28
CA TRP A 216 7.30 -1.15 31.80
C TRP A 216 6.24 -0.43 32.63
N SER A 217 6.31 0.90 32.68
CA SER A 217 5.30 1.77 33.30
C SER A 217 5.27 3.10 32.56
N LEU A 218 4.12 3.79 32.59
CA LEU A 218 4.02 5.15 32.09
C LEU A 218 4.15 6.13 33.24
N ILE A 219 4.95 7.17 33.02
CA ILE A 219 5.03 8.33 33.91
C ILE A 219 4.81 9.60 33.10
N GLU A 220 4.21 10.59 33.74
CA GLU A 220 4.05 11.93 33.18
C GLU A 220 5.22 12.83 33.61
N LEU A 221 5.71 13.65 32.68
CA LEU A 221 6.81 14.59 32.84
C LEU A 221 6.36 15.89 33.55
N VAL A 222 5.34 15.83 34.42
CA VAL A 222 4.86 17.01 35.12
C VAL A 222 5.86 17.41 36.19
N CYS A 223 6.26 18.67 36.13
CA CYS A 223 7.11 19.33 37.10
C CYS A 223 6.62 19.06 38.54
N LYS A 224 7.52 18.50 39.35
CA LYS A 224 7.51 18.39 40.83
C LYS A 224 6.41 17.63 41.57
N ASP A 225 5.25 17.24 41.02
CA ASP A 225 4.25 16.48 41.82
C ASP A 225 3.67 15.21 41.19
N LYS A 226 3.66 14.17 42.03
CA LYS A 226 3.46 12.73 41.77
C LYS A 226 2.08 12.36 41.19
N ARG A 227 2.07 11.39 40.26
CA ARG A 227 1.17 10.20 40.25
C ARG A 227 1.69 9.12 39.28
N THR A 228 1.96 7.92 39.80
CA THR A 228 2.40 6.73 39.05
C THR A 228 1.27 5.70 38.98
N CYS A 229 0.84 5.33 37.77
CA CYS A 229 -0.04 4.17 37.54
C CYS A 229 0.76 3.04 36.83
N ARG A 230 0.60 1.79 37.26
CA ARG A 230 1.36 0.61 36.76
C ARG A 230 0.54 -0.17 35.72
N TYR A 231 1.11 -0.44 34.54
CA TYR A 231 0.48 -1.21 33.45
C TYR A 231 1.49 -2.16 32.80
N PHE A 232 1.07 -3.39 32.45
CA PHE A 232 1.95 -4.48 31.98
C PHE A 232 2.21 -4.45 30.47
N GLU A 233 1.27 -3.93 29.68
CA GLU A 233 1.34 -3.86 28.21
C GLU A 233 0.55 -2.64 27.70
N ILE A 234 1.09 -1.91 26.72
CA ILE A 234 0.48 -0.73 26.10
C ILE A 234 0.60 -0.87 24.58
N GLU A 235 -0.50 -1.20 23.93
CA GLU A 235 -0.58 -1.34 22.47
C GLU A 235 -1.27 -0.10 21.85
N SER A 236 -0.63 0.42 20.80
CA SER A 236 -0.88 1.63 19.97
C SER A 236 -2.11 2.52 20.25
N LEU A 237 -1.89 3.83 20.12
CA LEU A 237 -2.91 4.88 20.17
C LEU A 237 -3.69 4.95 18.85
N ALA A 238 -4.99 4.67 18.91
CA ALA A 238 -5.96 5.17 17.93
C ALA A 238 -6.89 6.14 18.69
N ASN A 239 -7.11 7.34 18.13
CA ASN A 239 -8.03 8.34 18.70
C ASN A 239 -7.72 8.81 20.14
N ASN A 240 -6.44 9.01 20.50
CA ASN A 240 -6.00 9.44 21.84
C ASN A 240 -6.27 8.42 22.98
N ILE A 241 -6.55 7.16 22.65
CA ILE A 241 -6.78 6.10 23.63
C ILE A 241 -5.78 4.97 23.40
N ALA A 242 -5.09 4.54 24.45
CA ALA A 242 -4.15 3.42 24.41
C ALA A 242 -4.76 2.16 25.02
N ARG A 243 -4.64 1.02 24.33
CA ARG A 243 -5.08 -0.28 24.89
C ARG A 243 -4.06 -0.74 25.93
N VAL A 244 -4.52 -1.02 27.14
CA VAL A 244 -3.64 -1.42 28.24
C VAL A 244 -4.06 -2.72 28.89
N LYS A 245 -3.07 -3.46 29.38
CA LYS A 245 -3.31 -4.69 30.15
C LYS A 245 -2.82 -4.53 31.59
N ARG A 246 -3.67 -4.86 32.55
CA ARG A 246 -3.33 -4.92 33.99
C ARG A 246 -3.91 -6.21 34.58
N ASN A 247 -3.09 -6.95 35.32
CA ASN A 247 -3.48 -8.21 35.97
C ASN A 247 -4.14 -9.22 35.01
N GLY A 248 -3.64 -9.32 33.78
CA GLY A 248 -4.17 -10.23 32.76
C GLY A 248 -5.45 -9.74 32.05
N LYS A 249 -6.05 -8.64 32.48
CA LYS A 249 -7.26 -8.06 31.90
C LYS A 249 -6.97 -6.79 31.11
N TRP A 250 -7.72 -6.56 30.05
CA TRP A 250 -7.58 -5.41 29.16
C TRP A 250 -8.53 -4.27 29.53
N GLY A 251 -8.08 -3.04 29.26
CA GLY A 251 -8.80 -1.79 29.39
C GLY A 251 -8.17 -0.69 28.51
N TYR A 252 -8.50 0.56 28.80
CA TYR A 252 -8.07 1.72 28.02
C TYR A 252 -7.62 2.89 28.88
N LEU A 253 -6.63 3.64 28.39
CA LEU A 253 -6.19 4.92 28.94
C LEU A 253 -6.37 6.03 27.91
N ASP A 254 -6.74 7.23 28.35
CA ASP A 254 -6.64 8.43 27.52
C ASP A 254 -5.19 8.94 27.42
N ALA A 255 -4.97 9.96 26.60
CA ALA A 255 -3.68 10.61 26.40
C ALA A 255 -3.13 11.34 27.65
N SER A 256 -3.91 11.47 28.73
CA SER A 256 -3.43 11.94 30.04
C SER A 256 -2.98 10.80 30.96
N GLY A 257 -3.19 9.54 30.54
CA GLY A 257 -2.90 8.36 31.34
C GLY A 257 -4.01 7.98 32.33
N LYS A 258 -5.19 8.63 32.23
CA LYS A 258 -6.37 8.28 33.01
C LYS A 258 -7.05 7.06 32.39
N GLU A 259 -7.45 6.09 33.22
CA GLU A 259 -8.29 4.97 32.78
C GLU A 259 -9.64 5.49 32.27
N THR A 260 -9.89 5.33 30.96
CA THR A 260 -11.22 5.53 30.38
C THR A 260 -12.05 4.26 30.51
N VAL A 261 -11.41 3.10 30.36
CA VAL A 261 -12.04 1.78 30.56
C VAL A 261 -11.19 0.96 31.52
N THR A 262 -11.76 0.61 32.67
CA THR A 262 -11.07 -0.21 33.68
C THR A 262 -10.67 -1.56 33.10
N CYS A 263 -9.44 -2.01 33.42
CA CYS A 263 -8.93 -3.32 33.03
C CYS A 263 -9.77 -4.48 33.62
N SER A 264 -10.85 -4.84 32.94
CA SER A 264 -11.85 -5.80 33.40
C SER A 264 -12.20 -6.85 32.33
N PHE A 265 -11.78 -6.63 31.09
CA PHE A 265 -12.09 -7.49 29.95
C PHE A 265 -11.05 -8.59 29.75
N GLN A 266 -11.52 -9.77 29.35
CA GLN A 266 -10.64 -10.85 28.89
C GLN A 266 -10.00 -10.48 27.55
N PHE A 267 -10.72 -9.73 26.72
CA PHE A 267 -10.26 -9.21 25.45
C PHE A 267 -11.00 -7.92 25.09
N ILE A 268 -10.31 -6.97 24.44
CA ILE A 268 -10.90 -5.75 23.91
C ILE A 268 -10.22 -5.36 22.58
N ASP A 269 -11.01 -5.26 21.51
CA ASP A 269 -10.58 -4.78 20.19
C ASP A 269 -10.49 -3.26 20.17
N GLN A 270 -9.62 -2.70 19.32
CA GLN A 270 -9.54 -1.25 19.11
C GLN A 270 -10.91 -0.61 18.82
N PHE A 271 -11.07 0.66 19.22
CA PHE A 271 -12.27 1.44 18.91
C PHE A 271 -12.42 1.63 17.40
N ILE A 272 -13.56 1.19 16.86
CA ILE A 272 -14.02 1.45 15.51
C ILE A 272 -15.39 2.13 15.63
N ASN A 273 -15.55 3.31 15.02
CA ASN A 273 -16.79 4.09 15.10
C ASN A 273 -17.32 4.32 16.54
N GLN A 274 -16.41 4.66 17.48
CA GLN A 274 -16.71 4.92 18.90
C GLN A 274 -17.15 3.70 19.72
N MET A 275 -17.03 2.48 19.17
CA MET A 275 -17.36 1.24 19.88
C MET A 275 -16.18 0.29 19.86
N ALA A 276 -15.97 -0.45 20.94
CA ALA A 276 -14.97 -1.52 21.01
C ALA A 276 -15.69 -2.84 21.26
N ARG A 277 -15.31 -3.88 20.50
CA ARG A 277 -15.79 -5.24 20.73
C ARG A 277 -15.01 -5.83 21.90
N CYS A 278 -15.72 -6.35 22.91
CA CYS A 278 -15.07 -6.89 24.10
C CYS A 278 -15.60 -8.27 24.45
N GLN A 279 -14.76 -9.03 25.16
CA GLN A 279 -15.16 -10.23 25.84
C GLN A 279 -15.10 -10.02 27.36
N LYS A 280 -16.22 -10.27 28.03
CA LYS A 280 -16.38 -10.19 29.47
C LYS A 280 -17.13 -11.42 29.97
N ASP A 281 -16.58 -12.07 30.99
CA ASP A 281 -17.16 -13.26 31.63
C ASP A 281 -17.52 -14.38 30.63
N GLY A 282 -16.70 -14.55 29.58
CA GLY A 282 -16.89 -15.55 28.52
C GLY A 282 -17.73 -15.07 27.32
N TYR A 283 -18.54 -14.03 27.49
CA TYR A 283 -19.46 -13.53 26.48
C TYR A 283 -18.95 -12.29 25.76
N TRP A 284 -19.41 -12.10 24.54
CA TRP A 284 -19.06 -10.98 23.69
C TRP A 284 -20.14 -9.92 23.65
N GLY A 285 -19.71 -8.66 23.53
CA GLY A 285 -20.54 -7.48 23.42
C GLY A 285 -19.75 -6.28 22.91
N TYR A 286 -20.32 -5.08 23.02
CA TYR A 286 -19.66 -3.83 22.66
C TYR A 286 -19.75 -2.81 23.79
N THR A 287 -18.69 -2.02 23.93
CA THR A 287 -18.60 -0.92 24.89
C THR A 287 -18.31 0.41 24.18
N ASP A 288 -18.71 1.51 24.82
CA ASP A 288 -18.26 2.86 24.46
C ASP A 288 -16.87 3.18 25.03
N ILE A 289 -16.40 4.41 24.77
CA ILE A 289 -15.11 4.95 25.25
C ILE A 289 -14.98 5.01 26.78
N ASP A 290 -16.09 5.12 27.49
CA ASP A 290 -16.17 5.24 28.94
C ASP A 290 -16.35 3.87 29.63
N GLY A 291 -16.44 2.79 28.84
CA GLY A 291 -16.63 1.44 29.36
C GLY A 291 -18.09 1.07 29.60
N ASN A 292 -19.04 1.88 29.14
CA ASN A 292 -20.45 1.57 29.21
C ASN A 292 -20.85 0.58 28.12
N GLU A 293 -21.71 -0.36 28.50
CA GLU A 293 -22.25 -1.35 27.60
C GLU A 293 -23.14 -0.70 26.53
N ILE A 294 -22.77 -0.84 25.25
CA ILE A 294 -23.63 -0.50 24.11
C ILE A 294 -24.40 -1.73 23.66
N ILE A 295 -23.72 -2.88 23.59
CA ILE A 295 -24.32 -4.16 23.24
C ILE A 295 -24.01 -5.16 24.35
N PRO A 296 -25.03 -5.80 24.94
CA PRO A 296 -24.84 -6.68 26.08
C PRO A 296 -23.85 -7.81 25.87
N TYR A 297 -23.02 -8.08 26.89
CA TYR A 297 -22.12 -9.24 26.94
C TYR A 297 -22.91 -10.52 27.17
N LYS A 298 -23.67 -10.96 26.18
CA LYS A 298 -24.53 -12.14 26.25
C LYS A 298 -24.39 -13.09 25.05
N TYR A 299 -23.60 -12.71 24.06
CA TYR A 299 -23.43 -13.49 22.84
C TYR A 299 -22.22 -14.40 22.97
N ASP A 300 -22.32 -15.64 22.50
CA ASP A 300 -21.20 -16.58 22.41
C ASP A 300 -20.12 -16.05 21.45
N THR A 301 -20.57 -15.34 20.42
CA THR A 301 -19.71 -14.53 19.55
C THR A 301 -20.48 -13.36 18.94
N ILE A 302 -19.77 -12.27 18.66
CA ILE A 302 -20.25 -11.15 17.87
C ILE A 302 -19.19 -10.73 16.85
N GLY A 303 -19.61 -10.61 15.59
CA GLY A 303 -18.78 -10.13 14.50
C GLY A 303 -18.59 -8.62 14.53
N GLN A 304 -17.74 -8.11 13.64
CA GLN A 304 -17.66 -6.68 13.38
C GLN A 304 -18.90 -6.17 12.66
N PHE A 305 -19.14 -4.85 12.76
CA PHE A 305 -20.19 -4.19 12.00
C PHE A 305 -19.80 -4.06 10.54
N TYR A 306 -20.65 -4.58 9.65
CA TYR A 306 -20.61 -4.34 8.22
C TYR A 306 -21.94 -3.73 7.78
N ASP A 307 -21.86 -2.54 7.20
CA ASP A 307 -23.01 -1.69 6.83
C ASP A 307 -24.03 -1.44 7.97
N GLY A 308 -23.64 -1.58 9.23
CA GLY A 308 -24.51 -1.34 10.39
C GLY A 308 -25.22 -2.57 10.94
N LEU A 309 -24.88 -3.78 10.47
CA LEU A 309 -25.25 -5.05 11.12
C LEU A 309 -24.01 -5.78 11.61
N ALA A 310 -24.12 -6.39 12.79
CA ALA A 310 -23.15 -7.36 13.31
C ALA A 310 -23.84 -8.72 13.42
N ILE A 311 -23.21 -9.75 12.88
CA ILE A 311 -23.66 -11.14 13.02
C ILE A 311 -23.34 -11.59 14.46
N VAL A 312 -24.33 -12.19 15.13
CA VAL A 312 -24.23 -12.66 16.52
C VAL A 312 -24.54 -14.15 16.58
N GLN A 313 -23.98 -14.83 17.58
CA GLN A 313 -24.38 -16.18 17.94
C GLN A 313 -24.76 -16.23 19.43
N THR A 314 -25.84 -16.95 19.74
CA THR A 314 -26.26 -17.27 21.11
C THR A 314 -26.95 -18.63 21.09
N ASP A 315 -26.68 -19.47 22.08
CA ASP A 315 -27.23 -20.83 22.17
C ASP A 315 -27.00 -21.63 20.89
N PHE A 316 -25.80 -21.51 20.32
CA PHE A 316 -25.38 -22.11 19.03
C PHE A 316 -26.09 -21.62 17.76
N HIS A 317 -27.07 -20.72 17.87
CA HIS A 317 -27.80 -20.20 16.71
C HIS A 317 -27.35 -18.78 16.34
N TRP A 318 -27.31 -18.52 15.04
CA TRP A 318 -26.88 -17.26 14.46
C TRP A 318 -28.07 -16.32 14.22
N GLY A 319 -27.81 -15.03 14.44
CA GLY A 319 -28.71 -13.90 14.21
C GLY A 319 -27.91 -12.64 13.86
N ALA A 320 -28.55 -11.48 13.91
CA ALA A 320 -27.90 -10.20 13.66
C ALA A 320 -28.48 -9.07 14.50
N VAL A 321 -27.61 -8.16 14.94
CA VAL A 321 -27.96 -6.95 15.69
C VAL A 321 -27.54 -5.70 14.92
N ASN A 322 -28.26 -4.59 15.14
CA ASN A 322 -27.83 -3.29 14.64
C ASN A 322 -26.80 -2.63 15.59
N THR A 323 -26.35 -1.42 15.25
CA THR A 323 -25.37 -0.65 16.05
C THR A 323 -25.87 -0.20 17.43
N LYS A 324 -27.19 -0.25 17.67
CA LYS A 324 -27.81 0.01 18.98
C LYS A 324 -27.94 -1.26 19.83
N GLY A 325 -27.58 -2.43 19.27
CA GLY A 325 -27.78 -3.73 19.90
C GLY A 325 -29.18 -4.32 19.73
N ASP A 326 -30.07 -3.67 18.96
CA ASP A 326 -31.39 -4.22 18.67
C ASP A 326 -31.24 -5.46 17.79
N VAL A 327 -31.93 -6.54 18.13
CA VAL A 327 -31.96 -7.77 17.33
C VAL A 327 -32.78 -7.51 16.07
N VAL A 328 -32.11 -7.46 14.91
CA VAL A 328 -32.73 -7.31 13.59
C VAL A 328 -33.09 -8.68 13.02
N ILE A 329 -32.24 -9.68 13.27
CA ILE A 329 -32.45 -11.06 12.84
C ILE A 329 -32.33 -11.93 14.08
N ALA A 330 -33.44 -12.59 14.45
CA ALA A 330 -33.46 -13.48 15.60
C ALA A 330 -32.45 -14.62 15.44
N CYS A 331 -31.80 -14.99 16.55
CA CYS A 331 -30.84 -16.09 16.59
C CYS A 331 -31.56 -17.43 16.49
N LYS A 332 -31.75 -17.93 15.26
CA LYS A 332 -32.48 -19.18 14.98
C LYS A 332 -31.93 -19.98 13.81
N PHE A 333 -30.84 -19.51 13.21
CA PHE A 333 -30.23 -20.13 12.04
C PHE A 333 -28.98 -20.90 12.45
N ASP A 334 -28.70 -22.02 11.79
CA ASP A 334 -27.48 -22.78 12.04
C ASP A 334 -26.25 -22.04 11.52
N TYR A 335 -26.46 -21.14 10.55
CA TYR A 335 -25.44 -20.28 9.96
C TYR A 335 -26.08 -19.04 9.32
N ILE A 336 -25.39 -17.91 9.41
CA ILE A 336 -25.64 -16.71 8.58
C ILE A 336 -24.29 -16.27 8.01
N GLY A 337 -24.20 -16.19 6.68
CA GLY A 337 -23.04 -15.68 5.97
C GLY A 337 -22.93 -14.16 6.01
N HIS A 338 -21.89 -13.62 5.37
CA HIS A 338 -21.77 -12.17 5.19
C HIS A 338 -22.85 -11.63 4.25
N PHE A 339 -23.34 -10.43 4.53
CA PHE A 339 -24.21 -9.72 3.61
C PHE A 339 -23.42 -9.22 2.41
N SER A 340 -23.84 -9.61 1.20
CA SER A 340 -23.37 -9.11 -0.09
C SER A 340 -24.59 -8.77 -0.94
N ASP A 341 -24.58 -7.65 -1.65
CA ASP A 341 -25.74 -7.19 -2.46
C ASP A 341 -27.07 -7.18 -1.68
N ASN A 342 -27.01 -6.80 -0.39
CA ASN A 342 -28.13 -6.76 0.56
C ASN A 342 -28.76 -8.10 0.96
N ILE A 343 -28.17 -9.23 0.57
CA ILE A 343 -28.60 -10.58 0.97
C ILE A 343 -27.47 -11.35 1.65
N ALA A 344 -27.81 -12.32 2.49
CA ALA A 344 -26.87 -13.27 3.08
C ALA A 344 -27.40 -14.69 2.91
N GLU A 345 -26.49 -15.63 2.73
CA GLU A 345 -26.81 -17.06 2.84
C GLU A 345 -27.17 -17.40 4.28
N ILE A 346 -28.18 -18.24 4.44
CA ILE A 346 -28.62 -18.78 5.73
C ILE A 346 -28.79 -20.29 5.63
N SER A 347 -28.59 -21.00 6.73
CA SER A 347 -28.91 -22.44 6.80
C SER A 347 -29.76 -22.81 8.01
N ILE A 348 -30.62 -23.80 7.79
CA ILE A 348 -31.45 -24.46 8.81
C ILE A 348 -31.48 -25.95 8.47
N ASN A 349 -31.13 -26.82 9.42
CA ASN A 349 -31.11 -28.27 9.30
C ASN A 349 -30.35 -28.76 8.06
N GLY A 350 -29.21 -28.13 7.73
CA GLY A 350 -28.38 -28.48 6.58
C GLY A 350 -28.95 -28.07 5.21
N LYS A 351 -30.11 -27.40 5.16
CA LYS A 351 -30.64 -26.78 3.94
C LYS A 351 -30.36 -25.29 3.93
N VAL A 352 -30.07 -24.75 2.75
CA VAL A 352 -29.68 -23.36 2.58
C VAL A 352 -30.75 -22.53 1.90
N GLY A 353 -30.73 -21.24 2.19
CA GLY A 353 -31.59 -20.20 1.65
C GLY A 353 -30.90 -18.83 1.71
N CYS A 354 -31.66 -17.77 1.48
CA CYS A 354 -31.16 -16.41 1.53
C CYS A 354 -32.06 -15.52 2.38
N ILE A 355 -31.46 -14.58 3.10
CA ILE A 355 -32.17 -13.58 3.91
C ILE A 355 -31.70 -12.19 3.51
N ASN A 356 -32.59 -11.20 3.59
CA ASN A 356 -32.20 -9.80 3.43
C ASN A 356 -31.81 -9.18 4.78
N ARG A 357 -31.28 -7.96 4.72
CA ARG A 357 -30.83 -7.20 5.90
C ARG A 357 -31.92 -6.85 6.92
N LYS A 358 -33.19 -6.97 6.55
CA LYS A 358 -34.35 -6.77 7.44
C LYS A 358 -34.79 -8.08 8.10
N GLY A 359 -34.09 -9.19 7.87
CA GLY A 359 -34.47 -10.50 8.38
C GLY A 359 -35.58 -11.19 7.59
N LYS A 360 -35.95 -10.68 6.41
CA LYS A 360 -36.93 -11.33 5.54
C LYS A 360 -36.22 -12.41 4.71
N ILE A 361 -36.73 -13.64 4.77
CA ILE A 361 -36.22 -14.75 3.97
C ILE A 361 -36.62 -14.48 2.50
N ILE A 362 -35.63 -14.35 1.62
CA ILE A 362 -35.80 -14.17 0.17
C ILE A 362 -35.88 -15.51 -0.54
N VAL A 363 -35.02 -16.45 -0.15
CA VAL A 363 -35.03 -17.83 -0.65
C VAL A 363 -35.23 -18.76 0.54
N PRO A 364 -36.27 -19.62 0.56
CA PRO A 364 -36.52 -20.52 1.67
C PRO A 364 -35.40 -21.56 1.85
N CYS A 365 -35.12 -21.94 3.10
CA CYS A 365 -34.10 -22.96 3.44
C CYS A 365 -34.56 -24.38 3.04
N ARG A 366 -34.53 -24.70 1.75
CA ARG A 366 -34.86 -26.03 1.22
C ARG A 366 -33.87 -26.53 0.15
N TYR A 367 -32.91 -25.70 -0.23
CA TYR A 367 -31.95 -25.98 -1.31
C TYR A 367 -30.64 -26.56 -0.76
N GLU A 368 -29.85 -27.16 -1.65
CA GLU A 368 -28.53 -27.73 -1.35
C GLU A 368 -27.41 -26.68 -1.48
N ALA A 369 -27.59 -25.70 -2.36
CA ALA A 369 -26.71 -24.54 -2.46
C ALA A 369 -27.48 -23.29 -2.92
N VAL A 370 -26.99 -22.11 -2.54
CA VAL A 370 -27.43 -20.82 -3.07
C VAL A 370 -26.21 -19.99 -3.49
N LYS A 371 -26.36 -19.11 -4.48
CA LYS A 371 -25.31 -18.15 -4.87
C LYS A 371 -25.92 -16.90 -5.50
N SER A 372 -25.32 -15.74 -5.24
CA SER A 372 -25.58 -14.54 -6.05
C SER A 372 -24.98 -14.75 -7.45
N ILE A 373 -25.79 -14.63 -8.50
CA ILE A 373 -25.32 -14.78 -9.89
C ILE A 373 -24.88 -13.41 -10.43
N CYS A 374 -25.76 -12.43 -10.31
CA CYS A 374 -25.58 -11.04 -10.69
C CYS A 374 -26.61 -10.18 -9.93
N GLU A 375 -26.61 -8.87 -10.15
CA GLU A 375 -27.52 -7.96 -9.45
C GLU A 375 -28.98 -8.35 -9.75
N GLY A 376 -29.73 -8.65 -8.69
CA GLY A 376 -31.13 -9.05 -8.78
C GLY A 376 -31.39 -10.56 -8.95
N LEU A 377 -30.38 -11.39 -9.27
CA LEU A 377 -30.57 -12.83 -9.50
C LEU A 377 -29.81 -13.72 -8.53
N ILE A 378 -30.56 -14.63 -7.91
CA ILE A 378 -30.07 -15.64 -6.97
C ILE A 378 -30.22 -17.02 -7.61
N GLY A 379 -29.11 -17.73 -7.76
CA GLY A 379 -29.11 -19.12 -8.21
C GLY A 379 -29.31 -20.06 -7.04
N VAL A 380 -30.22 -21.01 -7.18
CA VAL A 380 -30.48 -22.06 -6.19
C VAL A 380 -30.19 -23.43 -6.80
N TYR A 381 -29.66 -24.36 -6.03
CA TYR A 381 -29.30 -25.70 -6.52
C TYR A 381 -30.03 -26.78 -5.72
N SER A 382 -30.63 -27.74 -6.41
CA SER A 382 -31.30 -28.89 -5.82
C SER A 382 -31.37 -30.03 -6.83
N GLU A 383 -31.21 -31.27 -6.36
CA GLU A 383 -31.43 -32.49 -7.18
C GLU A 383 -30.64 -32.52 -8.50
N GLY A 384 -29.44 -31.92 -8.53
CA GLY A 384 -28.60 -31.90 -9.73
C GLY A 384 -28.76 -30.65 -10.60
N PHE A 385 -29.77 -29.80 -10.37
CA PHE A 385 -30.15 -28.70 -11.26
C PHE A 385 -30.20 -27.34 -10.57
N TRP A 386 -29.97 -26.29 -11.37
CA TRP A 386 -30.07 -24.89 -10.98
C TRP A 386 -31.46 -24.32 -11.25
N GLY A 387 -32.01 -23.60 -10.27
CA GLY A 387 -33.16 -22.72 -10.37
C GLY A 387 -32.75 -21.28 -10.12
N ILE A 388 -33.69 -20.35 -10.27
CA ILE A 388 -33.45 -18.91 -10.22
C ILE A 388 -34.56 -18.22 -9.43
N PHE A 389 -34.14 -17.40 -8.47
CA PHE A 389 -34.97 -16.47 -7.73
C PHE A 389 -34.55 -15.04 -8.05
N ASP A 390 -35.51 -14.13 -8.00
CA ASP A 390 -35.21 -12.71 -7.91
C ASP A 390 -35.00 -12.29 -6.44
N THR A 391 -34.58 -11.03 -6.23
CA THR A 391 -34.42 -10.46 -4.88
C THR A 391 -35.72 -10.02 -4.22
N HIS A 392 -36.87 -10.16 -4.88
CA HIS A 392 -38.22 -9.84 -4.38
C HIS A 392 -39.03 -11.10 -4.00
N GLU A 393 -38.36 -12.23 -3.79
CA GLU A 393 -38.94 -13.54 -3.41
C GLU A 393 -39.69 -14.28 -4.52
N GLN A 394 -39.59 -13.82 -5.77
CA GLN A 394 -40.19 -14.52 -6.88
C GLN A 394 -39.26 -15.64 -7.36
N GLU A 395 -39.76 -16.87 -7.32
CA GLU A 395 -39.17 -17.98 -8.06
C GLU A 395 -39.40 -17.72 -9.55
N ILE A 396 -38.34 -17.34 -10.26
CA ILE A 396 -38.39 -17.08 -11.71
C ILE A 396 -38.44 -18.42 -12.44
N VAL A 397 -37.55 -19.34 -12.06
CA VAL A 397 -37.44 -20.66 -12.67
C VAL A 397 -37.11 -21.69 -11.59
N SER A 398 -37.91 -22.75 -11.51
CA SER A 398 -37.61 -23.91 -10.66
C SER A 398 -36.36 -24.67 -11.14
N CYS A 399 -35.76 -25.50 -10.29
CA CYS A 399 -34.50 -26.21 -10.59
C CYS A 399 -34.62 -27.10 -11.85
N MET A 400 -34.11 -26.61 -12.98
CA MET A 400 -34.14 -27.31 -14.27
C MET A 400 -32.92 -27.05 -15.15
N TYR A 401 -32.06 -26.09 -14.79
CA TYR A 401 -30.88 -25.75 -15.58
C TYR A 401 -29.67 -26.60 -15.19
N ASP A 402 -28.94 -27.11 -16.18
CA ASP A 402 -27.70 -27.86 -16.00
C ASP A 402 -26.61 -26.98 -15.37
N ALA A 403 -26.58 -25.69 -15.73
CA ALA A 403 -25.59 -24.74 -15.25
C ALA A 403 -26.10 -23.30 -15.34
N VAL A 404 -25.56 -22.44 -14.48
CA VAL A 404 -25.80 -20.99 -14.49
C VAL A 404 -24.51 -20.23 -14.17
N ARG A 405 -24.26 -19.13 -14.89
CA ARG A 405 -23.12 -18.24 -14.67
C ARG A 405 -23.42 -16.80 -15.05
N LYS A 406 -22.68 -15.87 -14.44
CA LYS A 406 -22.76 -14.44 -14.74
C LYS A 406 -22.40 -14.15 -16.20
N PHE A 407 -23.17 -13.27 -16.85
CA PHE A 407 -22.87 -12.73 -18.19
C PHE A 407 -22.51 -11.25 -18.12
N THR A 408 -23.35 -10.43 -17.47
CA THR A 408 -23.09 -9.01 -17.16
C THR A 408 -23.48 -8.72 -15.71
N SER A 409 -23.47 -7.45 -15.28
CA SER A 409 -24.01 -7.07 -13.96
C SER A 409 -25.51 -7.37 -13.80
N PHE A 410 -26.26 -7.44 -14.90
CA PHE A 410 -27.72 -7.58 -14.90
C PHE A 410 -28.23 -8.74 -15.75
N MET A 411 -27.34 -9.64 -16.19
CA MET A 411 -27.70 -10.76 -17.06
C MET A 411 -26.90 -12.01 -16.70
N ALA A 412 -27.50 -13.17 -16.96
CA ALA A 412 -26.90 -14.47 -16.71
C ALA A 412 -27.00 -15.38 -17.93
N CYS A 413 -25.97 -16.21 -18.13
CA CYS A 413 -26.05 -17.36 -19.03
C CYS A 413 -26.55 -18.58 -18.26
N PHE A 414 -27.50 -19.30 -18.84
CA PHE A 414 -28.05 -20.54 -18.29
C PHE A 414 -27.95 -21.65 -19.33
N LYS A 415 -27.89 -22.89 -18.86
CA LYS A 415 -27.73 -24.07 -19.70
C LYS A 415 -28.90 -25.02 -19.48
N LEU A 416 -29.58 -25.42 -20.56
CA LEU A 416 -30.69 -26.36 -20.55
C LEU A 416 -30.43 -27.40 -21.64
N ASN A 417 -30.54 -28.68 -21.30
CA ASN A 417 -30.34 -29.80 -22.23
C ASN A 417 -29.02 -29.70 -23.02
N GLY A 418 -27.95 -29.24 -22.37
CA GLY A 418 -26.65 -29.11 -23.04
C GLY A 418 -26.41 -27.78 -23.77
N GLN A 419 -27.42 -26.92 -23.96
CA GLN A 419 -27.32 -25.68 -24.73
C GLN A 419 -27.49 -24.42 -23.87
N TRP A 420 -26.77 -23.36 -24.21
CA TRP A 420 -26.74 -22.09 -23.49
C TRP A 420 -27.72 -21.06 -24.05
N GLY A 421 -28.34 -20.29 -23.15
CA GLY A 421 -29.17 -19.11 -23.41
C GLY A 421 -28.79 -17.94 -22.49
N ILE A 422 -29.50 -16.82 -22.57
CA ILE A 422 -29.27 -15.59 -21.78
C ILE A 422 -30.60 -15.09 -21.21
N ILE A 423 -30.62 -14.75 -19.92
CA ILE A 423 -31.72 -14.04 -19.26
C ILE A 423 -31.26 -12.70 -18.69
N ASP A 424 -32.19 -11.76 -18.55
CA ASP A 424 -31.99 -10.52 -17.78
C ASP A 424 -32.30 -10.68 -16.28
N PHE A 425 -32.10 -9.61 -15.51
CA PHE A 425 -32.34 -9.53 -14.07
C PHE A 425 -33.82 -9.68 -13.66
N ASN A 426 -34.76 -9.55 -14.60
CA ASN A 426 -36.18 -9.82 -14.36
C ASN A 426 -36.55 -11.27 -14.73
N GLY A 427 -35.59 -12.08 -15.20
CA GLY A 427 -35.85 -13.42 -15.69
C GLY A 427 -36.38 -13.49 -17.12
N THR A 428 -36.38 -12.37 -17.85
CA THR A 428 -36.81 -12.33 -19.25
C THR A 428 -35.76 -13.01 -20.11
N GLU A 429 -36.20 -13.93 -20.98
CA GLU A 429 -35.32 -14.54 -21.97
C GLU A 429 -34.82 -13.48 -22.98
N ILE A 430 -33.51 -13.26 -23.00
CA ILE A 430 -32.81 -12.41 -23.96
C ILE A 430 -32.35 -13.22 -25.17
N ALA A 431 -31.92 -14.46 -24.94
CA ALA A 431 -31.58 -15.40 -25.99
C ALA A 431 -31.94 -16.83 -25.58
N PRO A 432 -32.55 -17.64 -26.45
CA PRO A 432 -32.97 -19.00 -26.12
C PRO A 432 -31.77 -19.94 -25.93
N CYS A 433 -32.01 -21.07 -25.25
CA CYS A 433 -31.04 -22.15 -25.07
C CYS A 433 -30.79 -22.92 -26.38
N ILE A 434 -30.07 -22.32 -27.32
CA ILE A 434 -29.75 -22.91 -28.64
C ILE A 434 -28.26 -22.92 -28.97
N TYR A 435 -27.42 -22.38 -28.08
CA TYR A 435 -26.00 -22.20 -28.35
C TYR A 435 -25.13 -23.25 -27.65
N ASP A 436 -24.17 -23.81 -28.37
CA ASP A 436 -23.14 -24.69 -27.79
C ASP A 436 -22.25 -23.91 -26.79
N ALA A 437 -22.03 -22.63 -27.06
CA ALA A 437 -21.27 -21.72 -26.22
C ALA A 437 -21.70 -20.27 -26.41
N ILE A 438 -21.63 -19.48 -25.34
CA ILE A 438 -21.80 -18.03 -25.35
C ILE A 438 -20.57 -17.42 -24.67
N GLU A 439 -19.78 -16.62 -25.37
CA GLU A 439 -18.61 -15.99 -24.77
C GLU A 439 -18.96 -14.70 -24.04
N PRO A 440 -18.09 -14.19 -23.13
CA PRO A 440 -18.33 -12.91 -22.46
C PRO A 440 -18.58 -11.75 -23.43
N LEU A 441 -19.40 -10.80 -22.99
CA LEU A 441 -19.68 -9.58 -23.75
C LEU A 441 -18.43 -8.70 -23.85
N ILE A 442 -17.96 -8.41 -25.06
CA ILE A 442 -16.81 -7.54 -25.33
C ILE A 442 -17.25 -6.45 -26.31
N ASN A 443 -17.10 -5.18 -25.92
CA ASN A 443 -17.50 -4.03 -26.74
C ASN A 443 -18.97 -4.07 -27.21
N GLY A 444 -19.87 -4.61 -26.39
CA GLY A 444 -21.31 -4.70 -26.67
C GLY A 444 -21.74 -5.87 -27.56
N LEU A 445 -20.81 -6.77 -27.93
CA LEU A 445 -21.09 -7.97 -28.72
C LEU A 445 -20.61 -9.22 -27.97
N ALA A 446 -21.35 -10.31 -28.11
CA ALA A 446 -20.95 -11.63 -27.63
C ALA A 446 -20.77 -12.58 -28.82
N ARG A 447 -19.67 -13.33 -28.81
CA ARG A 447 -19.49 -14.45 -29.74
C ARG A 447 -20.32 -15.62 -29.24
N VAL A 448 -21.13 -16.17 -30.13
CA VAL A 448 -21.98 -17.33 -29.85
C VAL A 448 -21.62 -18.45 -30.79
N LYS A 449 -21.71 -19.69 -30.32
CA LYS A 449 -21.44 -20.88 -31.11
C LYS A 449 -22.71 -21.71 -31.22
N ARG A 450 -23.07 -22.13 -32.43
CA ARG A 450 -24.18 -23.03 -32.71
C ARG A 450 -23.79 -23.96 -33.84
N ASP A 451 -24.11 -25.24 -33.71
CA ASP A 451 -23.81 -26.29 -34.70
C ASP A 451 -22.34 -26.28 -35.14
N GLY A 452 -21.43 -26.04 -34.20
CA GLY A 452 -19.99 -26.01 -34.46
C GLY A 452 -19.43 -24.70 -35.03
N LYS A 453 -20.28 -23.73 -35.41
CA LYS A 453 -19.88 -22.46 -36.04
C LYS A 453 -20.17 -21.25 -35.15
N PHE A 454 -19.41 -20.18 -35.33
CA PHE A 454 -19.51 -18.93 -34.58
C PHE A 454 -20.30 -17.85 -35.32
N GLY A 455 -21.05 -17.10 -34.53
CA GLY A 455 -21.77 -15.88 -34.89
C GLY A 455 -21.59 -14.80 -33.82
N LEU A 456 -22.31 -13.69 -33.97
CA LEU A 456 -22.31 -12.57 -33.04
C LEU A 456 -23.75 -12.19 -32.68
N ILE A 457 -24.00 -11.97 -31.39
CA ILE A 457 -25.20 -11.31 -30.90
C ILE A 457 -24.82 -10.02 -30.18
N ASP A 458 -25.74 -9.05 -30.13
CA ASP A 458 -25.60 -7.89 -29.26
C ASP A 458 -26.15 -8.15 -27.85
N ILE A 459 -26.07 -7.16 -26.97
CA ILE A 459 -26.55 -7.24 -25.57
C ILE A 459 -28.06 -7.50 -25.46
N THR A 460 -28.84 -7.21 -26.51
CA THR A 460 -30.29 -7.48 -26.56
C THR A 460 -30.61 -8.88 -27.03
N GLY A 461 -29.58 -9.71 -27.30
CA GLY A 461 -29.74 -11.05 -27.87
C GLY A 461 -29.98 -11.05 -29.38
N ARG A 462 -30.02 -9.87 -30.01
CA ARG A 462 -30.21 -9.75 -31.45
C ARG A 462 -28.99 -10.32 -32.18
N GLU A 463 -29.24 -11.19 -33.15
CA GLU A 463 -28.22 -11.67 -34.07
C GLU A 463 -27.68 -10.54 -34.95
N ILE A 464 -26.38 -10.30 -34.83
CA ILE A 464 -25.60 -9.35 -35.64
C ILE A 464 -24.90 -10.07 -36.79
N THR A 465 -24.44 -11.30 -36.53
CA THR A 465 -23.83 -12.18 -37.52
C THR A 465 -24.31 -13.61 -37.25
N PRO A 466 -24.91 -14.30 -38.24
CA PRO A 466 -25.32 -15.71 -38.08
C PRO A 466 -24.12 -16.62 -37.81
N CYS A 467 -24.37 -17.77 -37.17
CA CYS A 467 -23.38 -18.79 -36.88
C CYS A 467 -22.88 -19.53 -38.14
N ASN A 468 -22.14 -18.83 -38.99
CA ASN A 468 -21.68 -19.33 -40.29
C ASN A 468 -20.15 -19.46 -40.40
N TYR A 469 -19.40 -18.94 -39.43
CA TYR A 469 -17.94 -18.90 -39.47
C TYR A 469 -17.31 -19.99 -38.60
N GLN A 470 -16.20 -20.57 -39.04
CA GLN A 470 -15.40 -21.50 -38.23
C GLN A 470 -14.73 -20.77 -37.05
N PHE A 471 -14.34 -19.50 -37.26
CA PHE A 471 -13.79 -18.64 -36.23
C PHE A 471 -14.19 -17.18 -36.45
N ILE A 472 -14.34 -16.44 -35.35
CA ILE A 472 -14.45 -14.98 -35.34
C ILE A 472 -13.41 -14.46 -34.35
N GLY A 473 -12.47 -13.65 -34.81
CA GLY A 473 -11.43 -13.02 -33.99
C GLY A 473 -11.97 -11.92 -33.07
N GLN A 474 -11.07 -11.28 -32.31
CA GLN A 474 -11.43 -10.09 -31.54
C GLN A 474 -11.54 -8.87 -32.47
N PHE A 475 -12.34 -7.89 -32.07
CA PHE A 475 -12.39 -6.62 -32.79
C PHE A 475 -11.15 -5.78 -32.49
N SER A 476 -10.41 -5.41 -33.54
CA SER A 476 -9.34 -4.41 -33.52
C SER A 476 -9.63 -3.33 -34.58
N GLU A 477 -9.52 -2.06 -34.20
CA GLU A 477 -9.76 -0.91 -35.10
C GLU A 477 -11.10 -0.95 -35.86
N GLY A 478 -12.12 -1.57 -35.25
CA GLY A 478 -13.47 -1.69 -35.82
C GLY A 478 -13.72 -2.90 -36.72
N MET A 479 -12.73 -3.77 -36.88
CA MET A 479 -12.80 -4.97 -37.71
C MET A 479 -12.43 -6.22 -36.89
N ALA A 480 -13.04 -7.35 -37.19
CA ALA A 480 -12.65 -8.66 -36.67
C ALA A 480 -12.40 -9.59 -37.85
N TRP A 481 -11.34 -10.39 -37.80
CA TRP A 481 -11.14 -11.41 -38.81
C TRP A 481 -12.13 -12.56 -38.61
N VAL A 482 -12.52 -13.21 -39.69
CA VAL A 482 -13.41 -14.36 -39.68
C VAL A 482 -12.87 -15.45 -40.59
N GLU A 483 -13.15 -16.71 -40.27
CA GLU A 483 -12.77 -17.86 -41.08
C GLU A 483 -14.01 -18.57 -41.62
N ALA A 484 -14.07 -18.74 -42.94
CA ALA A 484 -15.07 -19.56 -43.62
C ALA A 484 -14.37 -20.42 -44.66
N ASP A 485 -14.72 -21.70 -44.71
CA ASP A 485 -14.15 -22.69 -45.64
C ASP A 485 -12.61 -22.72 -45.64
N GLY A 486 -11.99 -22.55 -44.46
CA GLY A 486 -10.53 -22.54 -44.28
C GLY A 486 -9.83 -21.26 -44.77
N LEU A 487 -10.58 -20.23 -45.15
CA LEU A 487 -10.05 -18.94 -45.59
C LEU A 487 -10.51 -17.80 -44.68
N ALA A 488 -9.60 -16.87 -44.43
CA ALA A 488 -9.78 -15.70 -43.61
C ALA A 488 -10.27 -14.48 -44.42
N GLY A 489 -11.19 -13.73 -43.82
CA GLY A 489 -11.71 -12.44 -44.27
C GLY A 489 -11.95 -11.52 -43.07
N PHE A 490 -12.71 -10.45 -43.23
CA PHE A 490 -13.01 -9.52 -42.13
C PHE A 490 -14.45 -9.03 -42.12
N ILE A 491 -15.03 -8.96 -40.92
CA ILE A 491 -16.32 -8.33 -40.66
C ILE A 491 -16.12 -7.01 -39.89
N ASN A 492 -17.03 -6.06 -40.08
CA ASN A 492 -17.08 -4.84 -39.28
C ASN A 492 -17.95 -5.00 -38.01
N LYS A 493 -17.99 -3.99 -37.14
CA LYS A 493 -18.82 -3.98 -35.91
C LYS A 493 -20.32 -4.17 -36.14
N LYS A 494 -20.83 -3.94 -37.36
CA LYS A 494 -22.23 -4.21 -37.74
C LYS A 494 -22.42 -5.65 -38.20
N GLY A 495 -21.42 -6.51 -38.05
CA GLY A 495 -21.45 -7.92 -38.43
C GLY A 495 -21.37 -8.19 -39.93
N ARG A 496 -21.13 -7.15 -40.75
CA ARG A 496 -21.11 -7.29 -42.21
C ARG A 496 -19.71 -7.67 -42.68
N LEU A 497 -19.62 -8.65 -43.56
CA LEU A 497 -18.39 -9.02 -44.26
C LEU A 497 -17.94 -7.86 -45.15
N THR A 498 -16.85 -7.20 -44.76
CA THR A 498 -16.25 -6.08 -45.50
C THR A 498 -15.18 -6.58 -46.47
N ILE A 499 -14.43 -7.60 -46.05
CA ILE A 499 -13.37 -8.23 -46.85
C ILE A 499 -13.69 -9.72 -46.95
N SER A 500 -13.89 -10.21 -48.17
CA SER A 500 -14.24 -11.61 -48.44
C SER A 500 -13.19 -12.59 -47.91
N CYS A 501 -13.62 -13.76 -47.46
CA CYS A 501 -12.74 -14.85 -47.04
C CYS A 501 -11.92 -15.39 -48.23
N LYS A 502 -10.68 -14.92 -48.38
CA LYS A 502 -9.79 -15.33 -49.49
C LYS A 502 -8.32 -15.51 -49.09
N TYR A 503 -7.96 -15.21 -47.85
CA TYR A 503 -6.59 -15.31 -47.37
C TYR A 503 -6.40 -16.60 -46.58
N LYS A 504 -5.24 -17.24 -46.72
CA LYS A 504 -4.88 -18.41 -45.90
C LYS A 504 -4.61 -18.02 -44.44
N TRP A 505 -4.21 -16.77 -44.21
CA TRP A 505 -3.96 -16.24 -42.86
C TRP A 505 -4.04 -14.71 -42.85
N VAL A 506 -4.52 -14.14 -41.74
CA VAL A 506 -4.51 -12.69 -41.50
C VAL A 506 -4.10 -12.36 -40.07
N SER A 507 -3.58 -11.16 -39.85
CA SER A 507 -3.41 -10.57 -38.51
C SER A 507 -4.62 -9.70 -38.13
N ASP A 508 -4.70 -9.34 -36.85
CA ASP A 508 -5.55 -8.23 -36.43
C ASP A 508 -5.09 -6.90 -37.07
N PHE A 509 -6.00 -5.94 -37.19
CA PHE A 509 -5.67 -4.58 -37.65
C PHE A 509 -4.86 -3.81 -36.61
N LYS A 510 -3.82 -3.12 -37.08
CA LYS A 510 -2.98 -2.21 -36.29
C LYS A 510 -2.47 -1.07 -37.16
N ASN A 511 -2.69 0.17 -36.71
CA ASN A 511 -2.37 1.39 -37.46
C ASN A 511 -3.04 1.44 -38.85
N GLY A 512 -4.27 0.94 -38.96
CA GLY A 512 -5.07 0.93 -40.19
C GLY A 512 -4.74 -0.19 -41.17
N LEU A 513 -3.81 -1.10 -40.84
CA LEU A 513 -3.38 -2.21 -41.70
C LEU A 513 -3.43 -3.55 -40.98
N ALA A 514 -3.72 -4.62 -41.72
CA ALA A 514 -3.56 -6.01 -41.29
C ALA A 514 -2.64 -6.74 -42.26
N LEU A 515 -1.76 -7.61 -41.75
CA LEU A 515 -0.94 -8.49 -42.57
C LEU A 515 -1.83 -9.60 -43.13
N VAL A 516 -1.72 -9.89 -44.41
CA VAL A 516 -2.46 -10.96 -45.08
C VAL A 516 -1.51 -11.91 -45.80
N ARG A 517 -1.92 -13.16 -45.92
CA ARG A 517 -1.24 -14.17 -46.72
C ARG A 517 -2.21 -14.86 -47.66
N THR A 518 -1.92 -14.85 -48.95
CA THR A 518 -2.70 -15.53 -49.98
C THR A 518 -2.41 -17.04 -49.99
N GLN A 519 -3.13 -17.77 -50.85
CA GLN A 519 -3.00 -19.23 -50.92
C GLN A 519 -1.64 -19.69 -51.47
N ASP A 520 -1.01 -18.90 -52.34
CA ASP A 520 0.35 -19.08 -52.85
C ASP A 520 1.45 -18.58 -51.88
N ASP A 521 1.09 -18.33 -50.61
CA ASP A 521 1.95 -17.83 -49.53
C ASP A 521 2.55 -16.41 -49.76
N THR A 522 2.06 -15.66 -50.75
CA THR A 522 2.41 -14.25 -50.95
C THR A 522 1.92 -13.40 -49.77
N LYS A 523 2.80 -12.55 -49.23
CA LYS A 523 2.50 -11.67 -48.09
C LYS A 523 2.19 -10.25 -48.56
N GLY A 524 1.21 -9.63 -47.94
CA GLY A 524 0.85 -8.24 -48.19
C GLY A 524 0.18 -7.61 -46.98
N TYR A 525 -0.22 -6.36 -47.13
CA TYR A 525 -1.04 -5.65 -46.17
C TYR A 525 -2.40 -5.32 -46.79
N ILE A 526 -3.44 -5.31 -45.96
CA ILE A 526 -4.77 -4.82 -46.33
C ILE A 526 -5.18 -3.71 -45.38
N ASN A 527 -5.81 -2.66 -45.89
CA ASN A 527 -6.44 -1.64 -45.04
C ASN A 527 -7.92 -1.97 -44.77
N THR A 528 -8.56 -1.21 -43.87
CA THR A 528 -9.94 -1.46 -43.44
C THR A 528 -10.99 -1.30 -44.55
N ASN A 529 -10.65 -0.64 -45.66
CA ASN A 529 -11.49 -0.52 -46.86
C ASN A 529 -11.27 -1.65 -47.88
N GLY A 530 -10.34 -2.57 -47.61
CA GLY A 530 -10.02 -3.68 -48.49
C GLY A 530 -8.98 -3.39 -49.58
N LEU A 531 -8.27 -2.25 -49.51
CA LEU A 531 -7.16 -1.97 -50.43
C LEU A 531 -5.92 -2.78 -50.01
N GLU A 532 -5.32 -3.47 -50.99
CA GLU A 532 -4.21 -4.40 -50.81
C GLU A 532 -2.87 -3.77 -51.24
N TYR A 533 -1.81 -4.07 -50.49
CA TYR A 533 -0.44 -3.63 -50.73
C TYR A 533 0.51 -4.83 -50.67
N TRP A 534 1.11 -5.19 -51.80
CA TRP A 534 1.94 -6.39 -51.92
C TRP A 534 3.43 -6.03 -51.85
N SER A 535 4.22 -6.85 -51.16
CA SER A 535 5.68 -6.79 -51.28
C SER A 535 6.09 -7.55 -52.54
N HIS A 536 6.69 -6.85 -53.50
CA HIS A 536 7.32 -7.46 -54.67
C HIS A 536 8.56 -8.27 -54.30
#